data_AF-A0A973BU66-F1
#
_entry.id   AF-A0A973BU66-F1
#
_cell.length_a   1.000
_cell.length_b   1.000
_cell.length_c   1.000
_cell.angle_alpha   90.00
_cell.angle_beta   90.00
_cell.angle_gamma   90.00
#
_symmetry.space_group_name_H-M   'P 1'
#
loop_
_entity.id
_entity.type
_entity.pdbx_description
1 polymer ?
#
loop_
_entity_poly.entity_id
_entity_poly.type
_entity_poly.pdbx_seq_one_letter_code
_entity_poly.pdbx_strand_id
1 'polypeptide(L)'
;MFHTTTVPENAANCTVERGAIRNIGCETRRPMALDAAVSTPTDPVGEAVVRFIGELIPNAMVDLRYEPLDEPPGMPAPPSSAITTASAEVVPGWRTTISVGLRDRGIATIESVPDALLALPNAALRAAKGFQHLAGVDRLTPSVERALRDTVVVELLGQHQGWFDPGCAPTELLAETLEYLIELSGARVESRRLTHGVVITDAIADEPRLSIPYPAGLRDAKRSPLLFDGQRAVLLVDQHGRARTELQAHRPDRLHPSTVPMGPIDREFVDSGSLVGQVTRQLGGVGFFLREDRSIWTFLDGQPLVIRRSEHWSAFPLWLARTLGSSIIESPAVDLVVQASLLVSIREGGAIFGIVDDLADLGEVVPVKDRFDLRDEYDVDAMRPETRLHHLIDGGDVDAQTLARLGQLDGATIVDRDGRLISYGAILTSSDSQHEGARTAAAKSLSQRALVALKVSEDGDITVFRGGHPRVTLLPSGSIR
;
A
#
# COMPACT_ATOMS: atom_id res chain seq x y z
N MET A 1 -31.70 62.42 -6.36
CA MET A 1 -30.50 63.05 -6.97
C MET A 1 -29.67 61.90 -7.52
N PHE A 2 -29.81 61.57 -8.81
CA PHE A 2 -28.96 62.03 -9.93
C PHE A 2 -27.48 61.64 -9.68
N HIS A 3 -26.76 60.87 -10.51
CA HIS A 3 -26.84 60.67 -11.95
C HIS A 3 -26.22 59.32 -12.41
N THR A 4 -26.90 58.67 -13.34
CA THR A 4 -26.37 57.80 -14.41
C THR A 4 -25.73 58.62 -15.53
N THR A 5 -24.56 58.23 -16.04
CA THR A 5 -24.02 58.60 -17.38
C THR A 5 -22.89 57.62 -17.74
N THR A 6 -23.12 56.56 -18.51
CA THR A 6 -22.91 56.42 -19.99
C THR A 6 -21.53 56.83 -20.53
N VAL A 7 -20.81 55.81 -21.00
CA VAL A 7 -19.72 55.85 -21.99
C VAL A 7 -20.28 56.20 -23.38
N PRO A 8 -19.48 56.83 -24.26
CA PRO A 8 -19.36 56.22 -25.58
C PRO A 8 -17.92 56.17 -26.13
N GLU A 9 -17.62 55.01 -26.72
CA GLU A 9 -16.59 54.79 -27.73
C GLU A 9 -16.86 55.65 -28.97
N ASN A 10 -15.81 56.21 -29.56
CA ASN A 10 -15.85 56.76 -30.91
C ASN A 10 -14.83 56.03 -31.78
N ALA A 11 -15.38 55.23 -32.71
CA ALA A 11 -14.71 54.71 -33.88
C ALA A 11 -14.55 55.81 -34.94
N ALA A 12 -13.40 55.83 -35.62
CA ALA A 12 -13.20 56.58 -36.84
C ALA A 12 -12.75 55.62 -37.95
N ASN A 13 -13.64 55.49 -38.95
CA ASN A 13 -13.43 54.85 -40.23
C ASN A 13 -12.37 55.58 -41.07
N CYS A 14 -11.59 54.84 -41.86
CA CYS A 14 -11.08 55.32 -43.14
C CYS A 14 -10.94 54.18 -44.16
N THR A 15 -11.96 54.12 -45.02
CA THR A 15 -11.95 53.92 -46.49
C THR A 15 -11.21 52.76 -47.15
N VAL A 16 -12.05 52.06 -47.92
CA VAL A 16 -11.83 51.05 -48.95
C VAL A 16 -11.17 51.62 -50.21
N GLU A 17 -10.17 50.93 -50.75
CA GLU A 17 -9.84 50.96 -52.18
C GLU A 17 -9.90 49.55 -52.79
N ARG A 18 -10.65 49.46 -53.89
CA ARG A 18 -10.78 48.29 -54.76
C ARG A 18 -9.65 48.31 -55.79
N GLY A 19 -8.95 47.18 -55.98
CA GLY A 19 -8.01 46.98 -57.10
C GLY A 19 -7.98 45.51 -57.51
N ALA A 20 -8.12 45.26 -58.80
CA ALA A 20 -8.58 44.01 -59.39
C ALA A 20 -7.51 42.92 -59.64
N ILE A 21 -7.95 41.68 -59.47
CA ILE A 21 -7.71 40.45 -60.25
C ILE A 21 -6.46 40.42 -61.16
N ARG A 22 -5.51 39.53 -60.83
CA ARG A 22 -4.78 38.71 -61.82
C ARG A 22 -4.60 37.29 -61.31
N ASN A 23 -5.27 36.35 -62.00
CA ASN A 23 -4.99 34.91 -61.96
C ASN A 23 -3.64 34.64 -62.62
N ILE A 24 -2.71 34.00 -61.90
CA ILE A 24 -1.62 33.22 -62.48
C ILE A 24 -1.62 31.89 -61.73
N GLY A 25 -2.07 30.85 -62.42
CA GLY A 25 -1.91 29.47 -61.99
C GLY A 25 -0.60 28.87 -62.51
N CYS A 26 -0.25 27.73 -61.93
CA CYS A 26 0.84 26.82 -62.27
C CYS A 26 2.25 27.22 -61.83
N GLU A 27 2.66 26.71 -60.67
CA GLU A 27 3.83 25.81 -60.64
C GLU A 27 3.75 24.86 -59.44
N THR A 28 3.66 23.57 -59.77
CA THR A 28 3.77 22.42 -58.89
C THR A 28 5.13 22.39 -58.19
N ARG A 29 5.17 22.61 -56.87
CA ARG A 29 6.15 21.99 -55.98
C ARG A 29 5.42 21.06 -55.02
N ARG A 30 5.53 19.76 -55.27
CA ARG A 30 5.28 18.75 -54.23
C ARG A 30 6.19 19.10 -53.05
N PRO A 31 5.66 19.36 -51.84
CA PRO A 31 6.50 19.19 -50.66
C PRO A 31 6.86 17.71 -50.60
N MET A 32 8.16 17.40 -50.64
CA MET A 32 8.67 16.13 -50.17
C MET A 32 8.15 15.97 -48.74
N ALA A 33 7.15 15.12 -48.54
CA ALA A 33 6.89 14.53 -47.26
C ALA A 33 8.14 13.72 -46.92
N LEU A 34 9.03 14.32 -46.12
CA LEU A 34 9.83 13.50 -45.23
C LEU A 34 8.81 12.89 -44.28
N ASP A 35 8.49 11.62 -44.50
CA ASP A 35 8.05 10.71 -43.45
C ASP A 35 9.19 10.64 -42.42
N ALA A 36 9.30 11.68 -41.59
CA ALA A 36 9.98 11.57 -40.33
C ALA A 36 9.08 10.65 -39.51
N ALA A 37 9.39 9.36 -39.52
CA ALA A 37 8.85 8.42 -38.55
C ALA A 37 9.01 9.09 -37.19
N VAL A 38 7.89 9.52 -36.60
CA VAL A 38 7.90 10.28 -35.35
C VAL A 38 8.47 9.33 -34.30
N SER A 39 9.75 9.50 -33.98
CA SER A 39 10.43 8.67 -33.00
C SER A 39 9.77 8.92 -31.65
N THR A 40 9.43 7.84 -30.96
CA THR A 40 8.91 7.87 -29.59
C THR A 40 9.76 8.81 -28.74
N PRO A 41 9.16 9.70 -27.92
CA PRO A 41 9.93 10.66 -27.15
C PRO A 41 10.84 9.96 -26.14
N THR A 42 12.04 10.50 -25.93
CA THR A 42 12.91 10.08 -24.82
C THR A 42 12.32 10.58 -23.51
N ASP A 43 11.82 9.67 -22.68
CA ASP A 43 11.13 9.99 -21.43
C ASP A 43 11.63 9.11 -20.26
N PRO A 44 12.79 9.45 -19.67
CA PRO A 44 13.33 8.72 -18.53
C PRO A 44 12.45 8.84 -17.28
N VAL A 45 11.55 9.84 -17.21
CA VAL A 45 10.58 10.02 -16.12
C VAL A 45 9.48 8.97 -16.23
N GLY A 46 8.86 8.85 -17.41
CA GLY A 46 7.88 7.80 -17.71
C GLY A 46 8.44 6.40 -17.47
N GLU A 47 9.65 6.12 -17.95
CA GLU A 47 10.32 4.83 -17.72
C GLU A 47 10.56 4.53 -16.22
N ALA A 48 11.00 5.54 -15.45
CA ALA A 48 11.20 5.41 -14.02
C ALA A 48 9.88 5.17 -13.26
N VAL A 49 8.80 5.83 -13.67
CA VAL A 49 7.44 5.61 -13.14
C VAL A 49 6.97 4.18 -13.40
N VAL A 50 7.11 3.67 -14.62
CA VAL A 50 6.71 2.31 -14.98
C VAL A 50 7.44 1.28 -14.13
N ARG A 51 8.77 1.43 -14.01
CA ARG A 51 9.60 0.57 -13.17
C ARG A 51 9.13 0.63 -11.72
N PHE A 52 8.86 1.84 -11.20
CA PHE A 52 8.39 2.00 -9.83
C PHE A 52 7.04 1.32 -9.58
N ILE A 53 6.06 1.45 -10.47
CA ILE A 53 4.76 0.78 -10.30
C ILE A 53 4.93 -0.74 -10.27
N GLY A 54 5.81 -1.29 -11.11
CA GLY A 54 6.14 -2.72 -11.10
C GLY A 54 6.83 -3.19 -9.81
N GLU A 55 7.63 -2.33 -9.18
CA GLU A 55 8.21 -2.59 -7.84
C GLU A 55 7.16 -2.46 -6.73
N LEU A 56 6.28 -1.46 -6.82
CA LEU A 56 5.25 -1.15 -5.84
C LEU A 56 4.20 -2.26 -5.74
N ILE A 57 3.77 -2.80 -6.89
CA ILE A 57 2.80 -3.89 -6.98
C ILE A 57 3.49 -5.11 -7.61
N PRO A 58 3.94 -6.08 -6.80
CA PRO A 58 4.55 -7.29 -7.33
C PRO A 58 3.63 -8.00 -8.32
N ASN A 59 4.18 -8.41 -9.47
CA ASN A 59 3.45 -9.04 -10.59
C ASN A 59 2.54 -8.11 -11.42
N ALA A 60 2.59 -6.79 -11.21
CA ALA A 60 1.96 -5.85 -12.13
C ALA A 60 2.57 -5.94 -13.54
N MET A 61 1.70 -5.84 -14.54
CA MET A 61 2.07 -5.51 -15.90
C MET A 61 1.77 -4.02 -16.08
N VAL A 62 2.80 -3.24 -16.43
CA VAL A 62 2.66 -1.80 -16.61
C VAL A 62 3.06 -1.49 -18.05
N ASP A 63 2.16 -0.87 -18.79
CA ASP A 63 2.36 -0.46 -20.17
C ASP A 63 2.40 1.07 -20.26
N LEU A 64 3.31 1.59 -21.06
CA LEU A 64 3.56 3.01 -21.25
C LEU A 64 3.58 3.32 -22.74
N ARG A 65 2.63 4.16 -23.15
CA ARG A 65 2.43 4.52 -24.56
C ARG A 65 2.50 6.01 -24.75
N TYR A 66 2.92 6.41 -25.95
CA TYR A 66 3.00 7.80 -26.39
C TYR A 66 2.26 7.94 -27.71
N GLU A 67 1.36 8.91 -27.78
CA GLU A 67 0.61 9.27 -28.97
C GLU A 67 0.79 10.78 -29.25
N PRO A 68 1.11 11.20 -30.49
CA PRO A 68 1.15 12.63 -30.82
C PRO A 68 -0.21 13.28 -30.57
N LEU A 69 -0.24 14.48 -29.99
CA LEU A 69 -1.50 15.18 -29.71
C LEU A 69 -2.27 15.63 -30.96
N ASP A 70 -1.55 15.82 -32.07
CA ASP A 70 -2.10 16.28 -33.34
C ASP A 70 -2.77 15.15 -34.15
N GLU A 71 -2.60 13.90 -33.74
CA GLU A 71 -3.31 12.77 -34.32
C GLU A 71 -4.64 12.56 -33.58
N PRO A 72 -5.77 12.31 -34.29
CA PRO A 72 -7.01 11.95 -33.62
C PRO A 72 -6.72 10.73 -32.74
N PRO A 73 -7.27 10.66 -31.51
CA PRO A 73 -7.02 9.53 -30.62
C PRO A 73 -7.31 8.25 -31.39
N GLY A 74 -6.25 7.56 -31.81
CA GLY A 74 -6.33 6.13 -31.99
C GLY A 74 -6.80 5.68 -30.62
N MET A 75 -7.95 5.04 -30.54
CA MET A 75 -8.40 4.44 -29.29
C MET A 75 -7.93 2.99 -29.38
N PRO A 76 -6.64 2.66 -29.19
CA PRO A 76 -6.31 1.27 -28.97
C PRO A 76 -6.98 0.91 -27.65
N ALA A 77 -7.83 -0.11 -27.68
CA ALA A 77 -8.40 -0.65 -26.46
C ALA A 77 -7.25 -0.87 -25.45
N PRO A 78 -7.45 -0.56 -24.15
CA PRO A 78 -6.50 -0.96 -23.14
C PRO A 78 -6.19 -2.46 -23.34
N PRO A 79 -4.94 -2.90 -23.11
CA PRO A 79 -4.64 -4.33 -23.25
C PRO A 79 -5.67 -5.11 -22.44
N SER A 80 -6.15 -6.25 -22.95
CA SER A 80 -7.29 -6.98 -22.35
C SER A 80 -7.10 -7.38 -20.88
N SER A 81 -5.86 -7.30 -20.37
CA SER A 81 -5.46 -7.55 -19.00
C SER A 81 -5.23 -6.29 -18.14
N ALA A 82 -5.42 -5.09 -18.68
CA ALA A 82 -5.35 -3.84 -17.91
C ALA A 82 -6.58 -3.69 -17.00
N ILE A 83 -6.32 -3.33 -15.75
CA ILE A 83 -7.32 -3.11 -14.71
C ILE A 83 -7.67 -1.62 -14.61
N THR A 84 -6.66 -0.76 -14.79
CA THR A 84 -6.85 0.69 -14.79
C THR A 84 -5.90 1.33 -15.80
N THR A 85 -6.31 2.48 -16.34
CA THR A 85 -5.54 3.24 -17.32
C THR A 85 -5.78 4.73 -17.13
N ALA A 86 -4.74 5.53 -17.38
CA ALA A 86 -4.83 6.99 -17.37
C ALA A 86 -4.02 7.57 -18.51
N SER A 87 -4.34 8.81 -18.91
CA SER A 87 -3.62 9.51 -19.97
C SER A 87 -3.52 11.00 -19.67
N ALA A 88 -2.35 11.57 -19.93
CA ALA A 88 -2.08 13.00 -19.75
C ALA A 88 -0.96 13.45 -20.69
N GLU A 89 -0.86 14.74 -20.96
CA GLU A 89 0.33 15.32 -21.59
C GLU A 89 1.40 15.49 -20.50
N VAL A 90 2.40 14.60 -20.51
CA VAL A 90 3.59 14.66 -19.64
C VAL A 90 4.79 15.18 -20.44
N VAL A 91 4.95 14.66 -21.66
CA VAL A 91 5.94 15.17 -22.61
C VAL A 91 5.24 16.15 -23.56
N PRO A 92 5.74 17.38 -23.74
CA PRO A 92 5.09 18.37 -24.60
C PRO A 92 4.83 17.84 -26.02
N GLY A 93 3.59 17.97 -26.50
CA GLY A 93 3.19 17.48 -27.82
C GLY A 93 2.80 16.00 -27.87
N TRP A 94 2.90 15.27 -26.75
CA TRP A 94 2.61 13.85 -26.67
C TRP A 94 1.62 13.53 -25.53
N ARG A 95 0.58 12.76 -25.85
CA ARG A 95 -0.24 12.08 -24.86
C ARG A 95 0.50 10.85 -24.36
N THR A 96 0.83 10.85 -23.07
CA THR A 96 1.40 9.72 -22.36
C THR A 96 0.27 8.92 -21.70
N THR A 97 0.18 7.64 -21.99
CA THR A 97 -0.81 6.71 -21.42
C THR A 97 -0.10 5.66 -20.57
N ILE A 98 -0.53 5.51 -19.32
CA ILE A 98 -0.08 4.44 -18.42
C ILE A 98 -1.25 3.49 -18.20
N SER A 99 -1.05 2.21 -18.49
CA SER A 99 -2.01 1.15 -18.19
C SER A 99 -1.39 0.17 -17.19
N VAL A 100 -2.12 -0.17 -16.14
CA VAL A 100 -1.69 -1.12 -15.12
C VAL A 100 -2.65 -2.31 -15.13
N GLY A 101 -2.08 -3.49 -15.31
CA GLY A 101 -2.75 -4.79 -15.24
C GLY A 101 -1.98 -5.77 -14.36
N LEU A 102 -2.44 -7.01 -14.31
CA LEU A 102 -1.77 -8.09 -13.59
C LEU A 102 -1.36 -9.18 -14.58
N ARG A 103 -0.20 -9.81 -14.37
CA ARG A 103 0.29 -10.86 -15.26
C ARG A 103 -0.61 -12.10 -15.18
N ASP A 104 -1.17 -12.50 -16.32
CA ASP A 104 -1.94 -13.74 -16.49
C ASP A 104 -1.04 -14.97 -16.35
N ARG A 105 -0.98 -15.53 -15.14
CA ARG A 105 -0.72 -16.97 -14.93
C ARG A 105 -1.59 -17.49 -13.78
N GLY A 106 -2.85 -17.77 -14.10
CA GLY A 106 -3.67 -18.73 -13.35
C GLY A 106 -4.54 -18.19 -12.21
N ILE A 107 -4.89 -16.91 -12.21
CA ILE A 107 -5.83 -16.35 -11.23
C ILE A 107 -7.09 -15.96 -11.99
N ALA A 108 -8.06 -16.87 -12.03
CA ALA A 108 -9.42 -16.52 -12.39
C ALA A 108 -9.91 -15.41 -11.43
N THR A 109 -10.48 -14.36 -12.02
CA THR A 109 -11.35 -13.35 -11.38
C THR A 109 -10.79 -12.70 -10.11
N ILE A 110 -9.97 -11.66 -10.32
CA ILE A 110 -9.75 -10.61 -9.31
C ILE A 110 -11.01 -9.75 -9.30
N GLU A 111 -11.90 -9.95 -8.32
CA GLU A 111 -13.17 -9.22 -8.27
C GLU A 111 -13.02 -7.72 -7.92
N SER A 112 -11.98 -7.29 -7.19
CA SER A 112 -11.63 -5.86 -7.15
C SER A 112 -10.20 -5.57 -6.68
N VAL A 113 -9.59 -4.55 -7.29
CA VAL A 113 -8.40 -3.85 -6.80
C VAL A 113 -8.88 -2.75 -5.85
N PRO A 114 -8.21 -2.47 -4.71
CA PRO A 114 -8.59 -1.36 -3.85
C PRO A 114 -8.75 -0.08 -4.67
N ASP A 115 -9.85 0.64 -4.49
CA ASP A 115 -10.17 1.82 -5.31
C ASP A 115 -9.04 2.84 -5.31
N ALA A 116 -8.33 2.98 -4.18
CA ALA A 116 -7.14 3.81 -4.08
C ALA A 116 -6.05 3.41 -5.11
N LEU A 117 -5.78 2.11 -5.29
CA LEU A 117 -4.79 1.63 -6.28
C LEU A 117 -5.28 1.72 -7.72
N LEU A 118 -6.60 1.79 -7.96
CA LEU A 118 -7.12 2.10 -9.30
C LEU A 118 -6.72 3.52 -9.75
N ALA A 119 -6.45 4.42 -8.80
CA ALA A 119 -5.99 5.78 -9.05
C ALA A 119 -4.48 5.85 -9.39
N LEU A 120 -3.73 4.75 -9.26
CA LEU A 120 -2.27 4.74 -9.42
C LEU A 120 -1.77 5.25 -10.77
N PRO A 121 -2.36 4.91 -11.94
CA PRO A 121 -1.93 5.50 -13.21
C PRO A 121 -2.11 7.02 -13.26
N ASN A 122 -3.21 7.54 -12.71
CA ASN A 122 -3.45 8.99 -12.64
C ASN A 122 -2.44 9.68 -11.70
N ALA A 123 -2.18 9.10 -10.53
CA ALA A 123 -1.18 9.59 -9.58
C ALA A 123 0.23 9.61 -10.18
N ALA A 124 0.57 8.55 -10.90
CA ALA A 124 1.83 8.41 -11.61
C ALA A 124 2.03 9.50 -12.68
N LEU A 125 1.01 9.79 -13.48
CA LEU A 125 1.07 10.84 -14.50
C LEU A 125 1.14 12.24 -13.89
N ARG A 126 0.42 12.52 -12.79
CA ARG A 126 0.51 13.79 -12.06
C ARG A 126 1.91 14.01 -11.49
N ALA A 127 2.47 12.99 -10.85
CA ALA A 127 3.85 13.02 -10.38
C ALA A 127 4.81 13.26 -11.54
N ALA A 128 4.73 12.48 -12.62
CA ALA A 128 5.60 12.63 -13.79
C ALA A 128 5.56 14.05 -14.38
N LYS A 129 4.39 14.68 -14.43
CA LYS A 129 4.24 16.07 -14.87
C LYS A 129 5.01 17.08 -14.01
N GLY A 130 5.12 16.85 -12.69
CA GLY A 130 5.99 17.66 -11.82
C GLY A 130 7.47 17.58 -12.19
N PHE A 131 7.89 16.47 -12.81
CA PHE A 131 9.26 16.23 -13.27
C PHE A 131 9.45 16.45 -14.78
N GLN A 132 8.46 17.03 -15.49
CA GLN A 132 8.50 17.23 -16.95
C GLN A 132 9.72 18.02 -17.44
N HIS A 133 10.30 18.88 -16.60
CA HIS A 133 11.51 19.66 -16.93
C HIS A 133 12.76 18.79 -17.10
N LEU A 134 12.69 17.52 -16.67
CA LEU A 134 13.71 16.50 -16.89
C LEU A 134 13.39 15.62 -18.11
N ALA A 135 12.31 15.89 -18.85
CA ALA A 135 12.07 15.22 -20.12
C ALA A 135 13.24 15.53 -21.07
N GLY A 136 13.78 14.49 -21.71
CA GLY A 136 14.92 14.61 -22.63
C GLY A 136 16.32 14.54 -22.00
N VAL A 137 16.46 14.35 -20.68
CA VAL A 137 17.75 13.92 -20.13
C VAL A 137 18.01 12.44 -20.44
N ASP A 138 19.27 12.01 -20.53
CA ASP A 138 19.58 10.61 -20.84
C ASP A 138 19.19 9.64 -19.72
N ARG A 139 19.33 10.07 -18.45
CA ARG A 139 19.04 9.24 -17.28
C ARG A 139 18.78 10.07 -16.03
N LEU A 140 17.82 9.64 -15.22
CA LEU A 140 17.58 10.22 -13.90
C LEU A 140 18.67 9.81 -12.90
N THR A 141 19.02 10.73 -11.99
CA THR A 141 19.88 10.39 -10.85
C THR A 141 19.10 9.60 -9.80
N PRO A 142 19.77 8.79 -8.96
CA PRO A 142 19.09 8.03 -7.90
C PRO A 142 18.26 8.91 -6.94
N SER A 143 18.72 10.13 -6.65
CA SER A 143 18.00 11.08 -5.80
C SER A 143 16.70 11.57 -6.45
N VAL A 144 16.72 11.81 -7.76
CA VAL A 144 15.53 12.20 -8.51
C VAL A 144 14.56 11.02 -8.62
N GLU A 145 15.06 9.82 -8.89
CA GLU A 145 14.22 8.61 -8.89
C GLU A 145 13.54 8.43 -7.54
N ARG A 146 14.26 8.61 -6.42
CA ARG A 146 13.69 8.53 -5.08
C ARG A 146 12.59 9.58 -4.85
N ALA A 147 12.86 10.84 -5.20
CA ALA A 147 11.89 11.91 -5.07
C ALA A 147 10.62 11.62 -5.90
N LEU A 148 10.79 11.17 -7.15
CA LEU A 148 9.68 10.78 -8.02
C LEU A 148 8.82 9.66 -7.41
N ARG A 149 9.45 8.63 -6.83
CA ARG A 149 8.75 7.52 -6.15
C ARG A 149 7.92 8.03 -4.96
N ASP A 150 8.51 8.88 -4.12
CA ASP A 150 7.81 9.50 -2.98
C ASP A 150 6.64 10.38 -3.47
N THR A 151 6.82 11.16 -4.55
CA THR A 151 5.75 11.98 -5.15
C THR A 151 4.61 11.13 -5.71
N VAL A 152 4.88 10.00 -6.37
CA VAL A 152 3.83 9.09 -6.87
C VAL A 152 2.95 8.60 -5.71
N VAL A 153 3.56 8.25 -4.57
CA VAL A 153 2.81 7.82 -3.38
C VAL A 153 2.00 8.96 -2.77
N VAL A 154 2.55 10.17 -2.71
CA VAL A 154 1.81 11.35 -2.22
C VAL A 154 0.61 11.66 -3.12
N GLU A 155 0.78 11.63 -4.44
CA GLU A 155 -0.31 11.83 -5.41
C GLU A 155 -1.37 10.71 -5.34
N LEU A 156 -0.95 9.48 -5.02
CA LEU A 156 -1.86 8.36 -4.80
C LEU A 156 -2.74 8.59 -3.57
N LEU A 157 -2.15 8.99 -2.45
CA LEU A 157 -2.87 9.30 -1.21
C LEU A 157 -3.75 10.55 -1.35
N GLY A 158 -3.30 11.55 -2.12
CA GLY A 158 -4.06 12.76 -2.42
C GLY A 158 -5.35 12.50 -3.21
N GLN A 159 -5.45 11.35 -3.91
CA GLN A 159 -6.65 10.94 -4.65
C GLN A 159 -7.66 10.16 -3.81
N HIS A 160 -7.43 9.99 -2.51
CA HIS A 160 -8.37 9.34 -1.63
C HIS A 160 -9.74 10.06 -1.63
N GLN A 161 -10.82 9.32 -1.86
CA GLN A 161 -12.17 9.92 -1.99
C GLN A 161 -12.76 10.41 -0.66
N GLY A 162 -12.15 10.06 0.48
CA GLY A 162 -12.58 10.49 1.81
C GLY A 162 -12.23 11.94 2.17
N TRP A 163 -11.60 12.71 1.27
CA TRP A 163 -11.41 14.15 1.47
C TRP A 163 -12.75 14.88 1.40
N PHE A 164 -13.10 15.61 2.46
CA PHE A 164 -14.34 16.39 2.52
C PHE A 164 -14.39 17.53 1.48
N ASP A 165 -13.23 18.03 1.06
CA ASP A 165 -13.09 18.97 -0.05
C ASP A 165 -12.07 18.45 -1.10
N PRO A 166 -12.54 17.80 -2.18
CA PRO A 166 -11.68 17.30 -3.25
C PRO A 166 -10.87 18.40 -3.97
N GLY A 167 -11.30 19.67 -3.87
CA GLY A 167 -10.58 20.83 -4.42
C GLY A 167 -9.38 21.26 -3.57
N CYS A 168 -9.31 20.80 -2.32
CA CYS A 168 -8.26 21.08 -1.35
C CYS A 168 -7.44 19.82 -0.99
N ALA A 169 -7.31 18.86 -1.92
CA ALA A 169 -6.50 17.67 -1.70
C ALA A 169 -5.13 18.06 -1.09
N PRO A 170 -4.78 17.59 0.11
CA PRO A 170 -3.70 18.16 0.91
C PRO A 170 -2.32 17.61 0.46
N THR A 171 -2.06 17.55 -0.84
CA THR A 171 -0.85 16.94 -1.43
C THR A 171 0.43 17.54 -0.86
N GLU A 172 0.47 18.87 -0.66
CA GLU A 172 1.61 19.55 -0.03
C GLU A 172 1.79 19.12 1.43
N LEU A 173 0.72 19.10 2.22
CA LEU A 173 0.76 18.61 3.60
C LEU A 173 1.15 17.13 3.69
N LEU A 174 0.66 16.28 2.78
CA LEU A 174 1.04 14.87 2.69
C LEU A 174 2.54 14.72 2.39
N ALA A 175 3.07 15.54 1.45
CA ALA A 175 4.49 15.57 1.13
C ALA A 175 5.34 16.03 2.32
N GLU A 176 4.97 17.13 2.98
CA GLU A 176 5.67 17.64 4.16
C GLU A 176 5.64 16.64 5.32
N THR A 177 4.49 15.96 5.51
CA THR A 177 4.33 14.92 6.52
C THR A 177 5.27 13.75 6.24
N LEU A 178 5.28 13.25 4.99
CA LEU A 178 6.15 12.16 4.60
C LEU A 178 7.64 12.52 4.76
N GLU A 179 8.05 13.72 4.32
CA GLU A 179 9.41 14.22 4.49
C GLU A 179 9.79 14.27 5.97
N TYR A 180 8.92 14.81 6.83
CA TYR A 180 9.15 14.86 8.27
C TYR A 180 9.31 13.46 8.88
N LEU A 181 8.51 12.47 8.46
CA LEU A 181 8.66 11.10 8.92
C LEU A 181 9.95 10.44 8.42
N ILE A 182 10.40 10.76 7.21
CA ILE A 182 11.69 10.31 6.68
C ILE A 182 12.84 10.89 7.52
N GLU A 183 12.78 12.18 7.85
CA GLU A 183 13.74 12.84 8.76
C GLU A 183 13.76 12.16 10.14
N LEU A 184 12.58 11.96 10.73
CA LEU A 184 12.44 11.30 12.04
C LEU A 184 12.96 9.86 12.05
N SER A 185 12.82 9.12 10.95
CA SER A 185 13.31 7.74 10.83
C SER A 185 14.83 7.63 11.01
N GLY A 186 15.56 8.70 10.67
CA GLY A 186 17.00 8.81 10.87
C GLY A 186 17.39 9.33 12.27
N ALA A 187 16.45 9.96 12.98
CA ALA A 187 16.70 10.62 14.25
C ALA A 187 16.62 9.67 15.46
N ARG A 188 17.19 10.11 16.58
CA ARG A 188 17.12 9.43 17.88
C ARG A 188 16.97 10.45 19.00
N VAL A 189 16.23 10.08 20.04
CA VAL A 189 16.16 10.84 21.29
C VAL A 189 16.45 9.87 22.44
N GLU A 190 17.36 10.24 23.34
CA GLU A 190 17.75 9.42 24.50
C GLU A 190 18.18 7.99 24.11
N SER A 191 18.89 7.84 22.98
CA SER A 191 19.31 6.56 22.39
C SER A 191 18.18 5.66 21.90
N ARG A 192 16.93 6.11 21.97
CA ARG A 192 15.77 5.41 21.41
C ARG A 192 15.50 5.88 20.00
N ARG A 193 15.06 4.95 19.15
CA ARG A 193 14.49 5.27 17.86
C ARG A 193 13.13 5.93 18.08
N LEU A 194 12.77 6.82 17.18
CA LEU A 194 11.52 7.56 17.28
C LEU A 194 10.41 6.83 16.53
N THR A 195 9.22 6.83 17.10
CA THR A 195 7.97 6.51 16.43
C THR A 195 7.15 7.78 16.29
N HIS A 196 6.22 7.81 15.33
CA HIS A 196 5.30 8.93 15.20
C HIS A 196 4.01 8.50 14.51
N GLY A 197 2.86 8.84 15.06
CA GLY A 197 1.55 8.60 14.46
C GLY A 197 0.78 9.89 14.23
N VAL A 198 0.30 10.08 13.01
CA VAL A 198 -0.51 11.24 12.62
C VAL A 198 -1.66 10.80 11.72
N VAL A 199 -2.83 11.42 11.86
CA VAL A 199 -3.96 11.26 10.93
C VAL A 199 -4.40 12.64 10.44
N ILE A 200 -4.49 12.78 9.13
CA ILE A 200 -4.97 13.98 8.46
C ILE A 200 -6.45 13.77 8.12
N THR A 201 -7.33 14.52 8.78
CA THR A 201 -8.80 14.44 8.66
C THR A 201 -9.48 15.73 9.14
N ASP A 202 -10.58 16.11 8.51
CA ASP A 202 -11.43 17.24 8.95
C ASP A 202 -12.64 16.80 9.78
N ALA A 203 -12.70 15.53 10.19
CA ALA A 203 -13.81 15.00 10.97
C ALA A 203 -13.97 15.65 12.36
N ILE A 204 -13.02 16.49 12.79
CA ILE A 204 -13.02 17.14 14.10
C ILE A 204 -13.59 18.55 13.98
N ALA A 205 -14.83 18.72 14.46
CA ALA A 205 -15.50 20.01 14.48
C ALA A 205 -14.84 21.03 15.44
N ASP A 206 -14.29 20.56 16.55
CA ASP A 206 -13.75 21.44 17.60
C ASP A 206 -12.46 22.13 17.16
N GLU A 207 -12.42 23.45 17.28
CA GLU A 207 -11.22 24.25 17.02
C GLU A 207 -10.20 24.14 18.16
N PRO A 208 -8.91 23.99 17.84
CA PRO A 208 -7.87 23.96 18.86
C PRO A 208 -7.73 25.35 19.50
N ARG A 209 -7.34 25.37 20.79
CA ARG A 209 -7.06 26.63 21.51
C ARG A 209 -5.92 27.43 20.89
N LEU A 210 -4.99 26.74 20.23
CA LEU A 210 -3.83 27.32 19.56
C LEU A 210 -3.71 26.68 18.18
N SER A 211 -3.54 27.51 17.15
CA SER A 211 -3.25 27.03 15.80
C SER A 211 -1.76 26.76 15.68
N ILE A 212 -1.38 25.49 15.64
CA ILE A 212 0.01 25.06 15.44
C ILE A 212 0.10 24.41 14.05
N PRO A 213 0.94 24.92 13.13
CA PRO A 213 1.13 24.29 11.84
C PRO A 213 1.89 22.97 11.98
N TYR A 214 1.48 21.94 11.26
CA TYR A 214 2.12 20.63 11.18
C TYR A 214 2.65 20.40 9.76
N PRO A 215 3.85 19.80 9.60
CA PRO A 215 4.79 19.43 10.66
C PRO A 215 5.65 20.60 11.17
N ALA A 216 5.74 21.72 10.44
CA ALA A 216 6.70 22.79 10.68
C ALA A 216 6.72 23.34 12.12
N GLY A 217 5.56 23.60 12.71
CA GLY A 217 5.43 24.13 14.07
C GLY A 217 5.72 23.10 15.18
N LEU A 218 5.81 21.82 14.84
CA LEU A 218 6.19 20.74 15.76
C LEU A 218 7.59 20.17 15.49
N ARG A 219 8.21 20.49 14.35
CA ARG A 219 9.49 19.92 13.89
C ARG A 219 10.62 20.18 14.89
N ASP A 220 10.66 21.37 15.49
CA ASP A 220 11.67 21.73 16.51
C ASP A 220 11.37 21.13 17.90
N ALA A 221 10.14 20.69 18.15
CA ALA A 221 9.73 20.12 19.42
C ALA A 221 10.18 18.66 19.52
N LYS A 222 11.42 18.42 19.98
CA LYS A 222 12.04 17.08 20.11
C LYS A 222 11.20 16.03 20.86
N ARG A 223 10.23 16.46 21.68
CA ARG A 223 9.32 15.58 22.43
C ARG A 223 8.04 15.22 21.67
N SER A 224 7.72 15.90 20.56
CA SER A 224 6.52 15.62 19.75
C SER A 224 6.43 14.15 19.33
N PRO A 225 7.50 13.52 18.81
CA PRO A 225 7.46 12.09 18.46
C PRO A 225 7.25 11.17 19.67
N LEU A 226 7.66 11.58 20.88
CA LEU A 226 7.44 10.81 22.12
C LEU A 226 6.02 10.92 22.66
N LEU A 227 5.30 11.98 22.30
CA LEU A 227 3.91 12.20 22.71
C LEU A 227 2.93 11.54 21.76
N PHE A 228 3.20 11.60 20.45
CA PHE A 228 2.36 11.04 19.41
C PHE A 228 3.03 9.82 18.81
N ASP A 229 3.23 8.79 19.62
CA ASP A 229 4.03 7.61 19.29
C ASP A 229 3.37 6.67 18.27
N GLY A 230 2.12 6.93 17.88
CA GLY A 230 1.31 6.16 16.93
C GLY A 230 0.74 4.85 17.47
N GLN A 231 1.11 4.48 18.70
CA GLN A 231 0.59 3.32 19.41
C GLN A 231 -0.37 3.80 20.50
N ARG A 232 0.14 4.48 21.52
CA ARG A 232 -0.62 4.98 22.66
C ARG A 232 -1.36 6.26 22.32
N ALA A 233 -0.80 7.06 21.43
CA ALA A 233 -1.40 8.32 21.02
C ALA A 233 -1.08 8.71 19.57
N VAL A 234 -2.05 9.35 18.93
CA VAL A 234 -1.98 9.83 17.54
C VAL A 234 -2.30 11.32 17.51
N LEU A 235 -1.55 12.07 16.71
CA LEU A 235 -1.84 13.46 16.42
C LEU A 235 -2.91 13.57 15.33
N LEU A 236 -3.95 14.35 15.55
CA LEU A 236 -4.95 14.66 14.54
C LEU A 236 -4.66 16.03 13.92
N VAL A 237 -4.62 16.10 12.59
CA VAL A 237 -4.28 17.29 11.79
C VAL A 237 -5.40 17.51 10.78
N ASP A 238 -5.84 18.75 10.59
CA ASP A 238 -6.84 19.08 9.57
C ASP A 238 -6.21 19.18 8.17
N GLN A 239 -7.02 19.22 7.11
CA GLN A 239 -6.51 19.31 5.73
C GLN A 239 -5.73 20.61 5.45
N HIS A 240 -5.84 21.62 6.32
CA HIS A 240 -5.08 22.86 6.25
C HIS A 240 -3.74 22.80 7.00
N GLY A 241 -3.35 21.61 7.48
CA GLY A 241 -2.09 21.39 8.16
C GLY A 241 -2.06 21.93 9.59
N ARG A 242 -3.21 22.12 10.24
CA ARG A 242 -3.25 22.58 11.64
C ARG A 242 -3.38 21.38 12.57
N ALA A 243 -2.48 21.29 13.54
CA ALA A 243 -2.58 20.32 14.63
C ALA A 243 -3.84 20.62 15.48
N ARG A 244 -4.76 19.65 15.56
CA ARG A 244 -6.06 19.79 16.22
C ARG A 244 -6.00 19.29 17.66
N THR A 245 -5.71 18.01 17.84
CA THR A 245 -5.70 17.38 19.15
C THR A 245 -4.91 16.07 19.14
N GLU A 246 -4.60 15.59 20.34
CA GLU A 246 -4.20 14.22 20.60
C GLU A 246 -5.43 13.32 20.70
N LEU A 247 -5.32 12.11 20.16
CA LEU A 247 -6.16 10.99 20.53
C LEU A 247 -5.34 9.94 21.25
N GLN A 248 -5.87 9.43 22.37
CA GLN A 248 -5.22 8.40 23.17
C GLN A 248 -5.96 7.06 23.05
N ALA A 249 -5.21 5.95 22.89
CA ALA A 249 -5.75 4.60 22.75
C ALA A 249 -6.71 4.20 23.90
N HIS A 250 -6.47 4.71 25.11
CA HIS A 250 -7.27 4.40 26.30
C HIS A 250 -8.47 5.33 26.50
N ARG A 251 -8.67 6.33 25.62
CA ARG A 251 -9.82 7.25 25.62
C ARG A 251 -10.36 7.46 24.21
N PRO A 252 -10.69 6.37 23.52
CA PRO A 252 -11.10 6.48 22.13
C PRO A 252 -12.46 7.18 22.00
N ASP A 253 -13.28 7.19 23.07
CA ASP A 253 -14.60 7.82 23.15
C ASP A 253 -14.60 9.33 22.87
N ARG A 254 -13.41 9.95 22.81
CA ARG A 254 -13.21 11.35 22.45
C ARG A 254 -13.24 11.63 20.94
N LEU A 255 -13.40 10.60 20.10
CA LEU A 255 -13.39 10.72 18.64
C LEU A 255 -14.59 11.50 18.08
N HIS A 256 -15.80 11.36 18.65
CA HIS A 256 -16.96 12.23 18.38
C HIS A 256 -18.14 11.89 19.34
N PRO A 257 -19.05 12.81 19.66
CA PRO A 257 -20.28 12.50 20.43
C PRO A 257 -21.31 11.65 19.66
N SER A 258 -21.18 11.60 18.33
CA SER A 258 -22.11 10.90 17.42
C SER A 258 -21.54 9.61 16.83
N THR A 259 -20.29 9.26 17.15
CA THR A 259 -19.70 7.99 16.72
C THR A 259 -20.36 6.85 17.46
N VAL A 260 -20.70 5.79 16.72
CA VAL A 260 -21.16 4.52 17.26
C VAL A 260 -20.22 4.12 18.42
N PRO A 261 -20.75 3.75 19.60
CA PRO A 261 -19.92 3.29 20.72
C PRO A 261 -19.00 2.19 20.21
N MET A 262 -17.69 2.37 20.41
CA MET A 262 -16.76 1.39 19.90
C MET A 262 -16.93 0.06 20.63
N GLY A 263 -16.78 -1.02 19.88
CA GLY A 263 -16.33 -2.27 20.48
C GLY A 263 -14.99 -2.03 21.20
N PRO A 264 -14.68 -2.78 22.27
CA PRO A 264 -13.42 -2.64 22.98
C PRO A 264 -12.25 -2.67 21.99
N ILE A 265 -11.40 -1.65 22.05
CA ILE A 265 -10.11 -1.67 21.34
C ILE A 265 -9.32 -2.79 21.97
N ASP A 266 -9.02 -3.82 21.18
CA ASP A 266 -8.16 -4.88 21.65
C ASP A 266 -6.78 -4.30 21.98
N ARG A 267 -6.38 -4.41 23.25
CA ARG A 267 -5.15 -3.77 23.76
C ARG A 267 -3.91 -4.37 23.10
N GLU A 268 -3.97 -5.60 22.59
CA GLU A 268 -2.86 -6.24 21.85
C GLU A 268 -2.72 -5.74 20.40
N PHE A 269 -3.75 -5.07 19.86
CA PHE A 269 -3.73 -4.43 18.55
C PHE A 269 -2.81 -3.20 18.55
N VAL A 270 -2.77 -2.45 19.66
CA VAL A 270 -2.18 -1.09 19.79
C VAL A 270 -0.67 -1.03 19.48
N ASP A 271 0.09 -2.10 19.75
CA ASP A 271 1.55 -2.11 19.62
C ASP A 271 2.06 -2.14 18.15
N SER A 272 1.16 -2.27 17.16
CA SER A 272 1.50 -2.47 15.74
C SER A 272 1.21 -1.28 14.82
N GLY A 273 0.88 -0.09 15.35
CA GLY A 273 0.46 1.07 14.53
C GLY A 273 -1.03 1.17 14.27
N SER A 274 -1.77 0.36 14.99
CA SER A 274 -3.16 0.07 14.74
C SER A 274 -4.11 1.17 15.20
N LEU A 275 -3.66 2.03 16.13
CA LEU A 275 -4.42 3.22 16.52
C LEU A 275 -4.60 4.14 15.31
N VAL A 276 -3.56 4.37 14.51
CA VAL A 276 -3.64 5.17 13.27
C VAL A 276 -4.67 4.55 12.31
N GLY A 277 -4.59 3.24 12.07
CA GLY A 277 -5.57 2.53 11.27
C GLY A 277 -6.99 2.69 11.81
N GLN A 278 -7.21 2.42 13.10
CA GLN A 278 -8.52 2.54 13.71
C GLN A 278 -9.10 3.95 13.58
N VAL A 279 -8.29 4.99 13.78
CA VAL A 279 -8.72 6.37 13.63
C VAL A 279 -9.17 6.64 12.20
N THR A 280 -8.37 6.24 11.20
CA THR A 280 -8.76 6.40 9.78
C THR A 280 -10.04 5.63 9.43
N ARG A 281 -10.32 4.47 10.05
CA ARG A 281 -11.59 3.75 9.86
C ARG A 281 -12.80 4.52 10.38
N GLN A 282 -12.62 5.27 11.47
CA GLN A 282 -13.73 5.91 12.17
C GLN A 282 -13.95 7.35 11.73
N LEU A 283 -12.86 8.08 11.49
CA LEU A 283 -12.87 9.49 11.11
C LEU A 283 -12.62 9.71 9.62
N GLY A 284 -12.29 8.65 8.87
CA GLY A 284 -11.79 8.80 7.50
C GLY A 284 -10.41 9.46 7.45
N GLY A 285 -10.01 9.85 6.24
CA GLY A 285 -8.75 10.56 5.99
C GLY A 285 -7.54 9.63 5.84
N VAL A 286 -6.35 10.22 5.92
CA VAL A 286 -5.07 9.52 5.67
C VAL A 286 -4.24 9.46 6.94
N GLY A 287 -3.86 8.26 7.34
CA GLY A 287 -3.01 8.01 8.49
C GLY A 287 -1.58 7.70 8.09
N PHE A 288 -0.61 8.18 8.86
CA PHE A 288 0.79 7.79 8.78
C PHE A 288 1.29 7.27 10.11
N PHE A 289 2.14 6.25 10.05
CA PHE A 289 2.81 5.69 11.21
C PHE A 289 4.28 5.39 10.92
N LEU A 290 5.18 6.12 11.57
CA LEU A 290 6.60 5.80 11.64
C LEU A 290 6.86 4.83 12.80
N ARG A 291 7.50 3.72 12.47
CA ARG A 291 7.81 2.62 13.38
C ARG A 291 9.25 2.65 13.88
N GLU A 292 9.49 1.86 14.93
CA GLU A 292 10.82 1.66 15.50
C GLU A 292 11.79 0.99 14.50
N ASP A 293 11.28 0.15 13.60
CA ASP A 293 12.04 -0.46 12.49
C ASP A 293 12.34 0.54 11.35
N ARG A 294 11.95 1.82 11.49
CA ARG A 294 12.05 2.90 10.49
C ARG A 294 11.14 2.74 9.29
N SER A 295 10.20 1.80 9.32
CA SER A 295 9.17 1.72 8.29
C SER A 295 8.13 2.82 8.48
N ILE A 296 7.65 3.37 7.37
CA ILE A 296 6.56 4.34 7.34
C ILE A 296 5.37 3.66 6.71
N TRP A 297 4.29 3.55 7.47
CA TRP A 297 3.04 2.93 7.06
C TRP A 297 2.03 4.02 6.75
N THR A 298 1.23 3.78 5.73
CA THR A 298 0.10 4.64 5.37
C THR A 298 -1.19 3.86 5.53
N PHE A 299 -2.22 4.50 6.07
CA PHE A 299 -3.51 3.88 6.34
C PHE A 299 -4.63 4.68 5.68
N LEU A 300 -5.56 3.97 5.06
CA LEU A 300 -6.83 4.48 4.55
C LEU A 300 -7.95 3.58 5.08
N ASP A 301 -9.02 4.16 5.61
CA ASP A 301 -10.20 3.43 6.12
C ASP A 301 -9.85 2.27 7.09
N GLY A 302 -8.75 2.46 7.83
CA GLY A 302 -8.18 1.48 8.75
C GLY A 302 -7.57 0.25 8.14
N GLN A 303 -7.17 0.33 6.87
CA GLN A 303 -6.35 -0.65 6.19
C GLN A 303 -5.02 -0.02 5.80
N PRO A 304 -3.88 -0.70 5.98
CA PRO A 304 -2.62 -0.26 5.43
C PRO A 304 -2.69 -0.27 3.90
N LEU A 305 -2.20 0.78 3.24
CA LEU A 305 -2.22 0.90 1.77
C LEU A 305 -0.83 0.70 1.15
N VAL A 306 0.15 1.50 1.56
CA VAL A 306 1.55 1.39 1.12
C VAL A 306 2.49 1.54 2.31
N ILE A 307 3.62 0.84 2.25
CA ILE A 307 4.66 0.85 3.28
C ILE A 307 5.98 1.26 2.63
N ARG A 308 6.70 2.18 3.28
CA ARG A 308 8.08 2.51 2.95
C ARG A 308 9.03 1.81 3.92
N ARG A 309 9.96 0.99 3.42
CA ARG A 309 11.03 0.32 4.19
C ARG A 309 12.35 0.49 3.45
N SER A 310 13.38 0.99 4.13
CA SER A 310 14.71 1.17 3.52
C SER A 310 14.67 1.90 2.17
N GLU A 311 13.85 2.95 2.06
CA GLU A 311 13.62 3.74 0.83
C GLU A 311 12.84 3.04 -0.30
N HIS A 312 12.42 1.79 -0.09
CA HIS A 312 11.55 1.06 -1.00
C HIS A 312 10.09 1.17 -0.57
N TRP A 313 9.22 1.45 -1.54
CA TRP A 313 7.78 1.37 -1.32
C TRP A 313 7.24 0.02 -1.77
N SER A 314 6.28 -0.49 -1.02
CA SER A 314 5.51 -1.66 -1.39
C SER A 314 4.05 -1.40 -1.07
N ALA A 315 3.16 -1.72 -2.01
CA ALA A 315 1.74 -1.74 -1.74
C ALA A 315 1.44 -2.88 -0.77
N PHE A 316 0.65 -2.56 0.26
CA PHE A 316 0.16 -3.54 1.20
C PHE A 316 -0.63 -4.60 0.42
N PRO A 317 -0.31 -5.89 0.56
CA PRO A 317 -0.87 -6.92 -0.29
C PRO A 317 -2.27 -7.31 0.20
N LEU A 318 -3.25 -6.42 0.05
CA LEU A 318 -4.68 -6.77 0.13
C LEU A 318 -5.03 -7.89 -0.88
N TRP A 319 -4.23 -8.02 -1.93
CA TRP A 319 -4.29 -9.07 -2.92
C TRP A 319 -3.71 -10.41 -2.46
N LEU A 320 -2.90 -10.51 -1.39
CA LEU A 320 -2.44 -11.80 -0.86
C LEU A 320 -3.61 -12.59 -0.28
N ALA A 321 -4.47 -11.95 0.53
CA ALA A 321 -5.72 -12.53 1.03
C ALA A 321 -6.58 -13.05 -0.12
N ARG A 322 -6.77 -12.24 -1.16
CA ARG A 322 -7.61 -12.63 -2.31
C ARG A 322 -6.96 -13.63 -3.27
N THR A 323 -5.64 -13.61 -3.45
CA THR A 323 -4.91 -14.58 -4.30
C THR A 323 -4.87 -15.97 -3.66
N LEU A 324 -4.77 -16.01 -2.34
CA LEU A 324 -4.95 -17.25 -1.58
C LEU A 324 -6.42 -17.71 -1.63
N GLY A 325 -7.38 -16.78 -1.50
CA GLY A 325 -8.82 -17.09 -1.53
C GLY A 325 -9.38 -17.49 -2.90
N SER A 326 -8.74 -17.09 -4.00
CA SER A 326 -9.08 -17.56 -5.35
C SER A 326 -8.46 -18.93 -5.68
N SER A 327 -7.39 -19.31 -4.98
CA SER A 327 -6.77 -20.64 -5.08
C SER A 327 -7.43 -21.68 -4.16
N ILE A 328 -8.10 -21.20 -3.10
CA ILE A 328 -8.80 -21.97 -2.07
C ILE A 328 -10.19 -21.36 -1.97
N ILE A 329 -11.14 -21.89 -2.77
CA ILE A 329 -12.51 -21.37 -2.90
C ILE A 329 -13.12 -21.12 -1.50
N GLU A 330 -13.47 -19.86 -1.22
CA GLU A 330 -14.30 -19.40 -0.08
C GLU A 330 -13.94 -20.01 1.29
N SER A 331 -12.68 -19.88 1.71
CA SER A 331 -12.20 -20.36 3.02
C SER A 331 -11.97 -19.21 4.01
N PRO A 332 -12.71 -19.13 5.14
CA PRO A 332 -12.47 -18.16 6.22
C PRO A 332 -11.04 -18.18 6.76
N ALA A 333 -10.37 -19.33 6.68
CA ALA A 333 -8.98 -19.50 7.08
C ALA A 333 -8.00 -18.62 6.31
N VAL A 334 -8.32 -18.26 5.07
CA VAL A 334 -7.44 -17.44 4.24
C VAL A 334 -7.30 -16.03 4.82
N ASP A 335 -8.42 -15.38 5.12
CA ASP A 335 -8.41 -14.05 5.71
C ASP A 335 -7.72 -14.07 7.07
N LEU A 336 -8.01 -15.11 7.87
CA LEU A 336 -7.40 -15.35 9.17
C LEU A 336 -5.86 -15.45 9.09
N VAL A 337 -5.35 -16.33 8.23
CA VAL A 337 -3.91 -16.59 8.06
C VAL A 337 -3.18 -15.39 7.47
N VAL A 338 -3.81 -14.66 6.54
CA VAL A 338 -3.18 -13.46 5.96
C VAL A 338 -3.11 -12.33 6.97
N GLN A 339 -4.18 -12.07 7.71
CA GLN A 339 -4.16 -11.08 8.79
C GLN A 339 -3.13 -11.47 9.85
N ALA A 340 -3.06 -12.75 10.25
CA ALA A 340 -2.05 -13.22 11.19
C ALA A 340 -0.62 -13.05 10.64
N SER A 341 -0.39 -13.41 9.38
CA SER A 341 0.91 -13.25 8.71
C SER A 341 1.35 -11.79 8.65
N LEU A 342 0.40 -10.88 8.39
CA LEU A 342 0.62 -9.44 8.47
C LEU A 342 1.02 -9.02 9.88
N LEU A 343 0.24 -9.41 10.89
CA LEU A 343 0.52 -9.07 12.28
C LEU A 343 1.90 -9.54 12.72
N VAL A 344 2.32 -10.73 12.28
CA VAL A 344 3.68 -11.22 12.53
C VAL A 344 4.73 -10.42 11.74
N SER A 345 4.49 -10.13 10.47
CA SER A 345 5.40 -9.33 9.61
C SER A 345 5.64 -7.91 10.14
N ILE A 346 4.66 -7.38 10.88
CA ILE A 346 4.78 -6.11 11.58
C ILE A 346 5.64 -6.29 12.83
N ARG A 347 5.43 -7.34 13.61
CA ARG A 347 6.18 -7.58 14.86
C ARG A 347 7.61 -8.06 14.53
N GLU A 348 8.56 -7.87 15.45
CA GLU A 348 9.86 -8.53 15.34
C GLU A 348 9.63 -10.04 15.61
N GLY A 349 9.67 -10.87 14.57
CA GLY A 349 9.43 -12.30 14.69
C GLY A 349 9.22 -13.00 13.36
N GLY A 350 9.41 -14.32 13.33
CA GLY A 350 9.11 -15.16 12.18
C GLY A 350 7.95 -16.11 12.48
N ALA A 351 7.28 -16.59 11.43
CA ALA A 351 6.20 -17.56 11.55
C ALA A 351 6.12 -18.48 10.34
N ILE A 352 5.49 -19.64 10.53
CA ILE A 352 5.02 -20.50 9.45
C ILE A 352 3.53 -20.72 9.64
N PHE A 353 2.74 -20.38 8.62
CA PHE A 353 1.31 -20.67 8.58
C PHE A 353 1.00 -21.68 7.48
N GLY A 354 0.03 -22.56 7.71
CA GLY A 354 -0.47 -23.48 6.69
C GLY A 354 -1.98 -23.59 6.69
N ILE A 355 -2.56 -23.77 5.51
CA ILE A 355 -3.98 -24.10 5.34
C ILE A 355 -4.07 -25.48 4.68
N VAL A 356 -4.78 -26.41 5.31
CA VAL A 356 -4.99 -27.76 4.81
C VAL A 356 -6.44 -27.98 4.38
N ASP A 357 -6.64 -28.89 3.43
CA ASP A 357 -7.98 -29.33 3.01
C ASP A 357 -8.42 -30.54 3.84
N ASP A 358 -7.63 -31.61 3.76
CA ASP A 358 -7.85 -32.86 4.48
C ASP A 358 -6.75 -33.05 5.52
N LEU A 359 -7.14 -33.39 6.75
CA LEU A 359 -6.23 -33.72 7.84
C LEU A 359 -5.42 -34.99 7.55
N ALA A 360 -5.92 -35.89 6.69
CA ALA A 360 -5.19 -37.05 6.24
C ALA A 360 -3.96 -36.68 5.39
N ASP A 361 -4.01 -35.56 4.67
CA ASP A 361 -2.92 -35.12 3.78
C ASP A 361 -1.68 -34.64 4.56
N LEU A 362 -1.86 -34.21 5.81
CA LEU A 362 -0.78 -33.85 6.71
C LEU A 362 0.16 -35.04 7.01
N GLY A 363 -0.31 -36.28 6.89
CA GLY A 363 0.48 -37.50 7.09
C GLY A 363 1.36 -37.44 8.35
N GLU A 364 2.62 -37.84 8.24
CA GLU A 364 3.64 -37.74 9.30
C GLU A 364 4.40 -36.39 9.29
N VAL A 365 3.94 -35.41 8.50
CA VAL A 365 4.59 -34.08 8.42
C VAL A 365 4.44 -33.33 9.73
N VAL A 366 3.26 -33.44 10.34
CA VAL A 366 2.98 -32.88 11.67
C VAL A 366 2.98 -34.02 12.69
N PRO A 367 3.90 -34.01 13.67
CA PRO A 367 3.91 -35.02 14.72
C PRO A 367 2.60 -35.04 15.49
N VAL A 368 2.12 -36.25 15.82
CA VAL A 368 0.87 -36.47 16.57
C VAL A 368 0.83 -35.71 17.91
N LYS A 369 1.99 -35.51 18.55
CA LYS A 369 2.10 -34.73 19.80
C LYS A 369 1.82 -33.22 19.64
N ASP A 370 1.96 -32.69 18.42
CA ASP A 370 1.80 -31.26 18.11
C ASP A 370 0.41 -30.98 17.49
N ARG A 371 -0.43 -32.01 17.33
CA ARG A 371 -1.81 -31.93 16.81
C ARG A 371 -2.76 -31.45 17.89
N PHE A 372 -3.20 -30.20 17.76
CA PHE A 372 -4.14 -29.54 18.66
C PHE A 372 -5.58 -30.06 18.49
N ASP A 373 -5.94 -30.46 17.28
CA ASP A 373 -7.23 -31.07 16.94
C ASP A 373 -7.46 -32.42 17.64
N LEU A 374 -6.39 -33.15 17.96
CA LEU A 374 -6.44 -34.45 18.64
C LEU A 374 -6.39 -34.35 20.17
N ARG A 375 -6.45 -33.15 20.76
CA ARG A 375 -6.26 -32.96 22.21
C ARG A 375 -7.23 -33.79 23.06
N ASP A 376 -8.46 -33.97 22.59
CA ASP A 376 -9.51 -34.68 23.34
C ASP A 376 -9.45 -36.22 23.18
N GLU A 377 -8.53 -36.74 22.35
CA GLU A 377 -8.41 -38.18 22.07
C GLU A 377 -7.47 -38.93 23.03
N TYR A 378 -6.84 -38.23 23.99
CA TYR A 378 -5.85 -38.82 24.90
C TYR A 378 -6.40 -39.15 26.29
N ASP A 379 -5.85 -40.20 26.88
CA ASP A 379 -6.00 -40.48 28.30
C ASP A 379 -5.28 -39.39 29.12
N VAL A 380 -6.06 -38.65 29.92
CA VAL A 380 -5.62 -37.51 30.75
C VAL A 380 -4.43 -37.90 31.65
N ASP A 381 -4.41 -39.13 32.15
CA ASP A 381 -3.35 -39.62 33.03
C ASP A 381 -2.05 -39.95 32.28
N ALA A 382 -2.14 -40.22 30.97
CA ALA A 382 -1.01 -40.51 30.09
C ALA A 382 -0.52 -39.32 29.25
N MET A 383 -1.21 -38.16 29.33
CA MET A 383 -0.86 -36.97 28.54
C MET A 383 0.53 -36.43 28.88
N ARG A 384 1.31 -36.15 27.83
CA ARG A 384 2.57 -35.41 27.93
C ARG A 384 2.31 -33.94 28.30
N PRO A 385 3.28 -33.24 28.91
CA PRO A 385 3.13 -31.82 29.27
C PRO A 385 2.67 -30.93 28.11
N GLU A 386 3.17 -31.17 26.90
CA GLU A 386 2.80 -30.43 25.69
C GLU A 386 1.33 -30.63 25.32
N THR A 387 0.84 -31.88 25.39
CA THR A 387 -0.57 -32.20 25.17
C THR A 387 -1.47 -31.59 26.24
N ARG A 388 -1.02 -31.52 27.50
CA ARG A 388 -1.75 -30.82 28.57
C ARG A 388 -1.87 -29.32 28.30
N LEU A 389 -0.85 -28.71 27.70
CA LEU A 389 -0.89 -27.29 27.31
C LEU A 389 -1.97 -27.02 26.26
N HIS A 390 -2.25 -27.98 25.36
CA HIS A 390 -3.33 -27.83 24.38
C HIS A 390 -4.69 -27.59 25.06
N HIS A 391 -4.94 -28.20 26.23
CA HIS A 391 -6.20 -28.00 26.96
C HIS A 391 -6.29 -26.65 27.69
N LEU A 392 -5.21 -25.88 27.76
CA LEU A 392 -5.19 -24.54 28.37
C LEU A 392 -5.42 -23.43 27.33
N ILE A 393 -5.41 -23.77 26.04
CA ILE A 393 -5.61 -22.81 24.96
C ILE A 393 -7.07 -22.83 24.55
N ASP A 394 -7.69 -21.65 24.56
CA ASP A 394 -8.98 -21.45 23.91
C ASP A 394 -8.77 -21.43 22.40
N GLY A 395 -9.08 -22.56 21.75
CA GLY A 395 -8.95 -22.74 20.31
C GLY A 395 -10.28 -22.95 19.59
N GLY A 396 -11.41 -22.65 20.26
CA GLY A 396 -12.74 -22.80 19.67
C GLY A 396 -13.10 -21.69 18.68
N ASP A 397 -12.62 -20.47 18.94
CA ASP A 397 -12.82 -19.29 18.09
C ASP A 397 -11.48 -18.57 17.91
N VAL A 398 -10.65 -19.07 16.98
CA VAL A 398 -9.31 -18.53 16.74
C VAL A 398 -9.42 -17.34 15.80
N ASP A 399 -9.15 -16.16 16.33
CA ASP A 399 -9.01 -14.93 15.55
C ASP A 399 -7.57 -14.71 15.06
N ALA A 400 -7.37 -13.72 14.19
CA ALA A 400 -6.08 -13.48 13.54
C ALA A 400 -4.98 -13.14 14.56
N GLN A 401 -5.34 -12.56 15.70
CA GLN A 401 -4.40 -12.20 16.76
C GLN A 401 -3.94 -13.43 17.53
N THR A 402 -4.88 -14.28 17.92
CA THR A 402 -4.59 -15.58 18.54
C THR A 402 -3.70 -16.39 17.61
N LEU A 403 -4.03 -16.43 16.33
CA LEU A 403 -3.23 -17.13 15.32
C LEU A 403 -1.84 -16.50 15.17
N ALA A 404 -1.70 -15.18 15.16
CA ALA A 404 -0.40 -14.50 15.10
C ALA A 404 0.46 -14.79 16.33
N ARG A 405 -0.13 -14.76 17.54
CA ARG A 405 0.53 -15.11 18.79
C ARG A 405 1.05 -16.54 18.77
N LEU A 406 0.21 -17.49 18.33
CA LEU A 406 0.58 -18.89 18.21
C LEU A 406 1.63 -19.13 17.11
N GLY A 407 1.54 -18.40 15.99
CA GLY A 407 2.48 -18.47 14.87
C GLY A 407 3.88 -17.95 15.17
N GLN A 408 4.05 -17.11 16.19
CA GLN A 408 5.37 -16.64 16.65
C GLN A 408 6.10 -17.66 17.54
N LEU A 409 5.43 -18.71 17.98
CA LEU A 409 6.09 -19.85 18.62
C LEU A 409 6.98 -20.56 17.59
N ASP A 410 8.06 -21.19 18.05
CA ASP A 410 8.92 -21.95 17.16
C ASP A 410 8.15 -23.14 16.55
N GLY A 411 8.15 -23.23 15.22
CA GLY A 411 7.40 -24.23 14.45
C GLY A 411 6.29 -23.65 13.57
N ALA A 412 5.39 -24.52 13.12
CA ALA A 412 4.31 -24.18 12.21
C ALA A 412 2.94 -24.16 12.90
N THR A 413 2.13 -23.19 12.51
CA THR A 413 0.73 -23.06 12.91
C THR A 413 -0.15 -23.37 11.71
N ILE A 414 -1.04 -24.36 11.86
CA ILE A 414 -1.81 -24.92 10.74
C ILE A 414 -3.28 -24.85 11.10
N VAL A 415 -4.09 -24.44 10.13
CA VAL A 415 -5.55 -24.40 10.22
C VAL A 415 -6.19 -25.19 9.08
N ASP A 416 -7.42 -25.66 9.27
CA ASP A 416 -8.26 -26.20 8.19
C ASP A 416 -8.91 -25.08 7.37
N ARG A 417 -9.73 -25.42 6.37
CA ARG A 417 -10.47 -24.44 5.55
C ARG A 417 -11.46 -23.59 6.32
N ASP A 418 -11.99 -24.08 7.43
CA ASP A 418 -12.96 -23.36 8.25
C ASP A 418 -12.26 -22.38 9.22
N GLY A 419 -10.91 -22.42 9.28
CA GLY A 419 -10.11 -21.61 10.21
C GLY A 419 -9.92 -22.28 11.57
N ARG A 420 -10.29 -23.56 11.73
CA ARG A 420 -10.05 -24.30 12.98
C ARG A 420 -8.58 -24.61 13.12
N LEU A 421 -8.06 -24.45 14.33
CA LEU A 421 -6.67 -24.74 14.66
C LEU A 421 -6.41 -26.25 14.63
N ILE A 422 -5.44 -26.66 13.80
CA ILE A 422 -4.99 -28.06 13.67
C ILE A 422 -3.71 -28.28 14.47
N SER A 423 -2.77 -27.33 14.40
CA SER A 423 -1.55 -27.38 15.18
C SER A 423 -0.98 -25.98 15.41
N TYR A 424 -0.15 -25.83 16.43
CA TYR A 424 0.67 -24.65 16.64
C TYR A 424 2.05 -25.08 17.15
N GLY A 425 3.09 -24.31 16.82
CA GLY A 425 4.47 -24.66 17.19
C GLY A 425 4.91 -26.04 16.68
N ALA A 426 4.31 -26.54 15.60
CA ALA A 426 4.57 -27.88 15.10
C ALA A 426 5.97 -27.96 14.47
N ILE A 427 6.77 -28.93 14.92
CA ILE A 427 8.09 -29.19 14.34
C ILE A 427 7.90 -30.10 13.14
N LEU A 428 7.91 -29.50 11.95
CA LEU A 428 7.65 -30.22 10.71
C LEU A 428 8.81 -31.15 10.35
N THR A 429 8.50 -32.38 9.95
CA THR A 429 9.51 -33.27 9.36
C THR A 429 9.88 -32.76 7.97
N SER A 430 11.18 -32.56 7.70
CA SER A 430 11.69 -32.08 6.42
C SER A 430 12.87 -32.93 5.96
N SER A 431 12.94 -33.22 4.65
CA SER A 431 14.01 -34.03 4.04
C SER A 431 15.25 -33.22 3.66
N ASP A 432 15.14 -31.89 3.55
CA ASP A 432 16.07 -31.03 2.81
C ASP A 432 16.76 -29.96 3.69
N SER A 433 17.25 -30.33 4.89
CA SER A 433 17.79 -29.36 5.86
C SER A 433 19.24 -28.90 5.63
N GLN A 434 19.93 -29.34 4.58
CA GLN A 434 21.39 -29.17 4.50
C GLN A 434 21.89 -27.84 3.89
N HIS A 435 21.05 -27.05 3.20
CA HIS A 435 21.52 -25.83 2.49
C HIS A 435 20.58 -24.61 2.58
N GLU A 436 19.42 -24.72 3.22
CA GLU A 436 18.40 -23.66 3.28
C GLU A 436 17.97 -23.42 4.74
N GLY A 437 17.64 -22.18 5.12
CA GLY A 437 17.26 -21.86 6.50
C GLY A 437 16.06 -22.70 6.99
N ALA A 438 16.10 -23.16 8.25
CA ALA A 438 15.14 -24.12 8.82
C ALA A 438 13.66 -23.74 8.58
N ARG A 439 13.31 -22.46 8.74
CA ARG A 439 11.95 -21.95 8.53
C ARG A 439 11.50 -22.05 7.06
N THR A 440 12.41 -21.82 6.13
CA THR A 440 12.15 -21.95 4.69
C THR A 440 11.97 -23.42 4.29
N ALA A 441 12.84 -24.31 4.78
CA ALA A 441 12.72 -25.75 4.54
C ALA A 441 11.41 -26.33 5.09
N ALA A 442 11.00 -25.88 6.28
CA ALA A 442 9.73 -26.25 6.90
C ALA A 442 8.52 -25.76 6.08
N ALA A 443 8.48 -24.47 5.69
CA ALA A 443 7.40 -23.94 4.85
C ALA A 443 7.32 -24.65 3.48
N LYS A 444 8.47 -24.96 2.89
CA LYS A 444 8.57 -25.73 1.64
C LYS A 444 7.97 -27.13 1.80
N SER A 445 8.36 -27.85 2.86
CA SER A 445 7.86 -29.20 3.17
C SER A 445 6.36 -29.18 3.43
N LEU A 446 5.87 -28.21 4.22
CA LEU A 446 4.44 -28.03 4.48
C LEU A 446 3.66 -27.83 3.19
N SER A 447 4.15 -26.98 2.28
CA SER A 447 3.47 -26.64 1.04
C SER A 447 3.33 -27.79 0.03
N GLN A 448 3.98 -28.93 0.27
CA GLN A 448 3.80 -30.15 -0.53
C GLN A 448 2.52 -30.91 -0.15
N ARG A 449 2.01 -30.68 1.06
CA ARG A 449 0.83 -31.35 1.63
C ARG A 449 -0.34 -30.39 1.87
N ALA A 450 -0.02 -29.19 2.36
CA ALA A 450 -0.98 -28.12 2.57
C ALA A 450 -1.42 -27.50 1.23
N LEU A 451 -2.64 -26.96 1.20
CA LEU A 451 -3.14 -26.17 0.08
C LEU A 451 -2.23 -24.96 -0.17
N VAL A 452 -1.78 -24.34 0.92
CA VAL A 452 -0.79 -23.28 0.91
C VAL A 452 -0.01 -23.26 2.22
N ALA A 453 1.26 -22.84 2.14
CA ALA A 453 2.06 -22.49 3.29
C ALA A 453 2.61 -21.07 3.13
N LEU A 454 2.60 -20.29 4.21
CA LEU A 454 3.18 -18.96 4.28
C LEU A 454 4.36 -18.99 5.25
N LYS A 455 5.44 -18.34 4.86
CA LYS A 455 6.58 -18.07 5.72
C LYS A 455 6.64 -16.57 5.97
N VAL A 456 6.67 -16.17 7.23
CA VAL A 456 7.04 -14.82 7.63
C VAL A 456 8.49 -14.86 8.13
N SER A 457 9.38 -14.08 7.51
CA SER A 457 10.77 -13.94 7.99
C SER A 457 10.82 -13.05 9.22
N GLU A 458 11.92 -13.12 9.98
CA GLU A 458 12.17 -12.22 11.11
C GLU A 458 12.27 -10.75 10.67
N ASP A 459 12.68 -10.51 9.43
CA ASP A 459 12.72 -9.18 8.81
C ASP A 459 11.34 -8.72 8.28
N GLY A 460 10.32 -9.57 8.41
CA GLY A 460 8.94 -9.28 8.04
C GLY A 460 8.56 -9.63 6.60
N ASP A 461 9.41 -10.31 5.83
CA ASP A 461 9.08 -10.75 4.47
C ASP A 461 8.04 -11.88 4.53
N ILE A 462 6.96 -11.76 3.77
CA ILE A 462 5.94 -12.81 3.68
C ILE A 462 6.13 -13.57 2.36
N THR A 463 6.50 -14.85 2.43
CA THR A 463 6.67 -15.71 1.25
C THR A 463 5.60 -16.78 1.21
N VAL A 464 4.90 -16.88 0.07
CA VAL A 464 3.89 -17.93 -0.18
C VAL A 464 4.56 -19.11 -0.89
N PHE A 465 4.34 -20.31 -0.38
CA PHE A 465 4.80 -21.57 -0.94
C PHE A 465 3.63 -22.43 -1.40
N ARG A 466 3.78 -23.08 -2.57
CA ARG A 466 2.83 -24.06 -3.09
C ARG A 466 3.53 -25.15 -3.88
N GLY A 467 3.34 -26.41 -3.49
CA GLY A 467 3.96 -27.56 -4.11
C GLY A 467 5.48 -27.57 -3.97
N GLY A 468 6.01 -27.11 -2.83
CA GLY A 468 7.46 -27.06 -2.57
C GLY A 468 8.21 -25.92 -3.27
N HIS A 469 7.51 -24.95 -3.84
CA HIS A 469 8.13 -23.82 -4.54
C HIS A 469 7.60 -22.47 -4.02
N PRO A 470 8.47 -21.46 -3.83
CA PRO A 470 8.02 -20.10 -3.56
C PRO A 470 7.27 -19.55 -4.78
N ARG A 471 6.12 -18.93 -4.54
CA ARG A 471 5.27 -18.34 -5.57
C ARG A 471 5.41 -16.83 -5.60
N VAL A 472 5.44 -16.22 -4.42
CA VAL A 472 5.64 -14.79 -4.28
C VAL A 472 6.22 -14.44 -2.92
N THR A 473 7.04 -13.40 -2.87
CA THR A 473 7.54 -12.78 -1.65
C THR A 473 7.05 -11.34 -1.60
N LEU A 474 6.56 -10.93 -0.43
CA LEU A 474 5.91 -9.66 -0.17
C LEU A 474 6.65 -8.94 0.94
N LEU A 475 6.59 -7.61 0.89
CA LEU A 475 7.30 -6.72 1.81
C LEU A 475 8.82 -7.00 1.88
N PRO A 476 9.50 -7.25 0.73
CA PRO A 476 10.90 -7.65 0.74
C PRO A 476 11.75 -6.58 1.42
N SER A 477 12.43 -6.97 2.48
CA SER A 477 13.33 -6.16 3.28
C SER A 477 14.68 -5.99 2.59
N GLY A 478 14.68 -5.54 1.32
CA GLY A 478 15.85 -5.01 0.58
C GLY A 478 17.12 -5.86 0.51
N SER A 479 17.14 -7.08 1.02
CA SER A 479 18.32 -7.95 1.10
C SER A 479 18.27 -9.03 0.02
N ILE A 480 18.08 -8.60 -1.24
CA ILE A 480 18.54 -9.42 -2.36
C ILE A 480 20.06 -9.25 -2.39
N ARG A 481 20.77 -10.18 -1.73
CA ARG A 481 22.21 -10.37 -1.97
C ARG A 481 22.43 -11.31 -3.14
#